data_AF-A0A840N1B2-F1
#
_entry.id   AF-A0A840N1B2-F1
#
_cell.length_a   1.000
_cell.length_b   1.000
_cell.length_c   1.000
_cell.angle_alpha   90.00
_cell.angle_beta   90.00
_cell.angle_gamma   90.00
#
_symmetry.space_group_name_H-M   'P 1'
#
loop_
_entity.id
_entity.type
_entity.pdbx_description
1 polymer ?
#
loop_
_entity_poly.entity_id
_entity_poly.type
_entity_poly.pdbx_seq_one_letter_code
_entity_poly.pdbx_strand_id
1 'polypeptide(L)'
;MLSQMFNAGRAGPETASDGTQYIFKPSLVGGAAQFDLTDDGLSWQVRGKQGVWPLEKIAAIRLSYRPVSMQSRRFRADIEDTRGERVTIYSTTWHTVALMSPQDNGYRAFIVELHRRLAAAGSNAVLIVGINPTIYLGGLFVVALVGVAMLGLLIRALVTGEFGGALFLLGFAALFGWQIGNFMRRNRPRGYTFEALPKEVLP
;
A
#
# COMPACT_ATOMS: atom_id res chain seq x y z
N MET A 1 25.47 -33.82 -20.79
CA MET A 1 25.86 -32.66 -19.96
C MET A 1 24.60 -31.86 -19.66
N LEU A 2 23.92 -32.24 -18.57
CA LEU A 2 22.53 -31.92 -18.24
C LEU A 2 22.50 -31.25 -16.85
N SER A 3 23.36 -30.24 -16.65
CA SER A 3 23.67 -29.70 -15.31
C SER A 3 23.38 -28.20 -15.14
N GLN A 4 22.58 -27.58 -16.02
CA GLN A 4 22.24 -26.15 -15.91
C GLN A 4 20.76 -25.84 -15.58
N MET A 5 19.96 -26.84 -15.17
CA MET A 5 18.52 -26.64 -14.92
C MET A 5 18.08 -26.54 -13.45
N PHE A 6 19.00 -26.51 -12.48
CA PHE A 6 18.62 -26.32 -11.07
C PHE A 6 19.55 -25.32 -10.37
N ASN A 7 19.19 -24.04 -10.42
CA ASN A 7 19.59 -23.10 -9.38
C ASN A 7 18.47 -22.07 -9.10
N ALA A 8 17.23 -22.56 -9.03
CA ALA A 8 16.16 -21.89 -8.32
C ALA A 8 16.26 -22.29 -6.84
N GLY A 9 16.44 -21.32 -5.95
CA GLY A 9 16.32 -21.56 -4.51
C GLY A 9 17.43 -21.04 -3.61
N ARG A 10 18.25 -20.06 -4.02
CA ARG A 10 18.82 -19.17 -3.01
C ARG A 10 17.80 -18.07 -2.75
N ALA A 11 17.21 -18.11 -1.56
CA ALA A 11 16.85 -16.88 -0.88
C ALA A 11 18.05 -15.94 -1.06
N GLY A 12 17.86 -14.86 -1.83
CA GLY A 12 18.86 -13.81 -1.86
C GLY A 12 19.11 -13.42 -0.41
N PRO A 13 20.38 -13.29 0.02
CA PRO A 13 20.64 -12.80 1.36
C PRO A 13 19.82 -11.52 1.53
N GLU A 14 19.20 -11.33 2.71
CA GLU A 14 19.00 -9.99 3.22
C GLU A 14 20.40 -9.38 3.37
N THR A 15 21.07 -9.05 2.27
CA THR A 15 22.09 -8.02 2.27
C THR A 15 21.38 -6.85 2.90
N ALA A 16 21.93 -6.36 4.01
CA ALA A 16 21.56 -5.11 4.61
C ALA A 16 21.52 -4.07 3.48
N SER A 17 20.34 -3.89 2.90
CA SER A 17 20.09 -2.94 1.82
C SER A 17 20.24 -1.62 2.53
N ASP A 18 21.15 -0.79 2.08
CA ASP A 18 21.34 0.60 2.53
C ASP A 18 20.11 1.48 2.21
N GLY A 19 18.93 0.87 2.05
CA GLY A 19 17.71 1.47 1.52
C GLY A 19 17.81 1.81 0.04
N THR A 20 18.93 1.55 -0.63
CA THR A 20 19.17 2.04 -1.99
C THR A 20 18.55 1.17 -3.07
N GLN A 21 18.36 -0.12 -2.81
CA GLN A 21 17.77 -1.06 -3.76
C GLN A 21 16.58 -1.79 -3.14
N TYR A 22 15.50 -1.92 -3.92
CA TYR A 22 14.33 -2.69 -3.56
C TYR A 22 13.77 -3.49 -4.75
N ILE A 23 13.65 -4.80 -4.57
CA ILE A 23 13.11 -5.73 -5.57
C ILE A 23 11.90 -6.45 -4.97
N PHE A 24 10.83 -6.53 -5.73
CA PHE A 24 9.65 -7.31 -5.34
C PHE A 24 8.92 -7.85 -6.56
N LYS A 25 8.17 -8.93 -6.38
CA LYS A 25 7.35 -9.50 -7.44
C LYS A 25 5.89 -9.04 -7.29
N PRO A 26 5.35 -8.19 -8.18
CA PRO A 26 3.99 -7.64 -8.06
C PRO A 26 2.87 -8.67 -8.34
N SER A 27 3.17 -9.71 -9.11
CA SER A 27 2.24 -10.74 -9.56
C SER A 27 2.98 -12.01 -9.93
N LEU A 28 2.31 -13.17 -9.90
CA LEU A 28 2.93 -14.47 -10.19
C LEU A 28 3.46 -14.61 -11.62
N VAL A 29 2.68 -14.14 -12.59
CA VAL A 29 2.96 -14.26 -14.03
C VAL A 29 3.92 -13.16 -14.51
N GLY A 30 3.89 -11.99 -13.88
CA GLY A 30 4.77 -10.87 -14.24
C GLY A 30 6.19 -11.01 -13.72
N GLY A 31 7.14 -10.36 -14.41
CA GLY A 31 8.52 -10.21 -13.95
C GLY A 31 8.62 -9.43 -12.64
N ALA A 32 9.75 -9.56 -11.95
CA ALA A 32 10.07 -8.77 -10.77
C ALA A 32 10.11 -7.28 -11.14
N ALA A 33 9.68 -6.44 -10.20
CA ALA A 33 9.86 -5.01 -10.24
C ALA A 33 11.09 -4.65 -9.41
N GLN A 34 11.98 -3.85 -9.97
CA GLN A 34 13.23 -3.42 -9.35
C GLN A 34 13.28 -1.89 -9.31
N PHE A 35 13.73 -1.37 -8.18
CA PHE A 35 13.90 0.06 -7.94
C PHE A 35 15.25 0.29 -7.29
N ASP A 36 16.03 1.22 -7.85
CA ASP A 36 17.36 1.57 -7.39
C ASP A 36 17.49 3.09 -7.25
N LEU A 37 18.04 3.55 -6.13
CA LEU A 37 18.38 4.95 -5.88
C LEU A 37 19.84 5.16 -6.28
N THR A 38 20.05 5.72 -7.47
CA THR A 38 21.36 6.07 -8.01
C THR A 38 21.65 7.56 -7.76
N ASP A 39 22.85 8.01 -8.15
CA ASP A 39 23.20 9.43 -8.12
C ASP A 39 22.38 10.25 -9.14
N ASP A 40 22.02 9.62 -10.27
CA ASP A 40 21.18 10.23 -11.30
C ASP A 40 19.69 10.32 -10.91
N GLY A 41 19.24 9.54 -9.92
CA GLY A 41 17.88 9.57 -9.39
C GLY A 41 17.27 8.20 -9.10
N LEU A 42 15.95 8.09 -9.28
CA LEU A 42 15.21 6.84 -9.11
C LEU A 42 15.21 6.05 -10.41
N SER A 43 16.04 5.01 -10.48
CA SER A 43 15.96 3.98 -11.51
C SER A 43 14.85 3.00 -11.19
N TRP A 44 14.03 2.67 -12.18
CA TRP A 44 12.94 1.72 -12.02
C TRP A 44 12.85 0.79 -13.22
N GLN A 45 12.50 -0.47 -12.94
CA GLN A 45 12.20 -1.47 -13.94
C GLN A 45 10.93 -2.21 -13.53
N VAL A 46 9.87 -2.08 -14.32
CA VAL A 46 8.56 -2.65 -14.02
C VAL A 46 7.95 -3.22 -15.31
N ARG A 47 7.64 -4.52 -15.32
CA ARG A 47 6.92 -5.19 -16.43
C ARG A 47 7.56 -4.94 -17.81
N GLY A 48 8.89 -4.99 -17.88
CA GLY A 48 9.65 -4.79 -19.13
C GLY A 48 9.82 -3.33 -19.55
N LYS A 49 9.21 -2.37 -18.85
CA LYS A 49 9.55 -0.96 -18.95
C LYS A 49 10.67 -0.64 -17.97
N GLN A 50 11.55 0.26 -18.36
CA GLN A 50 12.62 0.77 -17.51
C GLN A 50 12.81 2.26 -17.74
N GLY A 51 13.27 2.97 -16.73
CA GLY A 51 13.54 4.39 -16.82
C GLY A 51 14.32 4.88 -15.61
N VAL A 52 14.88 6.08 -15.74
CA VAL A 52 15.48 6.81 -14.62
C VAL A 52 14.74 8.12 -14.49
N TRP A 53 14.22 8.37 -13.29
CA TRP A 53 13.58 9.63 -12.94
C TRP A 53 14.52 10.43 -12.04
N PRO A 54 15.03 11.57 -12.52
CA PRO A 54 15.74 12.52 -11.65
C PRO A 54 14.87 12.87 -10.43
N LEU A 55 15.49 13.09 -9.27
CA LEU A 55 14.74 13.37 -8.04
C LEU A 55 13.84 14.61 -8.15
N GLU A 56 14.26 15.60 -8.92
CA GLU A 56 13.52 16.82 -9.27
C GLU A 56 12.26 16.56 -10.13
N LYS A 57 12.21 15.43 -10.83
CA LYS A 57 11.07 15.02 -11.66
C LYS A 57 10.01 14.29 -10.85
N ILE A 58 10.30 13.87 -9.62
CA ILE A 58 9.31 13.26 -8.75
C ILE A 58 8.34 14.36 -8.28
N ALA A 59 7.10 14.32 -8.76
CA ALA A 59 6.08 15.33 -8.48
C ALA A 59 5.21 14.97 -7.27
N ALA A 60 4.92 13.68 -7.05
CA ALA A 60 4.12 13.25 -5.91
C ALA A 60 4.49 11.86 -5.42
N ILE A 61 4.35 11.65 -4.11
CA ILE A 61 4.45 10.34 -3.48
C ILE A 61 3.20 10.12 -2.64
N ARG A 62 2.50 9.02 -2.90
CA ARG A 62 1.35 8.59 -2.10
C ARG A 62 1.60 7.27 -1.39
N LEU A 63 1.49 7.29 -0.07
CA LEU A 63 1.62 6.11 0.79
C LEU A 63 0.25 5.63 1.27
N SER A 64 -0.07 4.36 1.11
CA SER A 64 -1.37 3.80 1.48
C SER A 64 -1.28 2.40 2.07
N TYR A 65 -2.27 2.07 2.90
CA TYR A 65 -2.42 0.76 3.53
C TYR A 65 -3.53 -0.02 2.83
N ARG A 66 -3.22 -1.14 2.19
CA ARG A 66 -4.15 -1.86 1.31
C ARG A 66 -4.22 -3.34 1.72
N PRO A 67 -4.84 -3.66 2.87
CA PRO A 67 -5.06 -5.04 3.27
C PRO A 67 -5.95 -5.73 2.23
N VAL A 68 -5.59 -6.97 1.88
CA VAL A 68 -6.42 -7.87 1.06
C VAL A 68 -6.78 -9.08 1.91
N SER A 69 -7.82 -9.84 1.57
CA SER A 69 -8.39 -10.89 2.44
C SER A 69 -7.36 -11.93 2.94
N MET A 70 -6.34 -12.27 2.14
CA MET A 70 -5.23 -13.15 2.55
C MET A 70 -4.04 -12.43 3.21
N GLN A 71 -4.02 -11.09 3.25
CA GLN A 71 -2.90 -10.29 3.74
C GLN A 71 -3.35 -9.10 4.59
N SER A 72 -3.19 -9.24 5.90
CA SER A 72 -3.54 -8.19 6.84
C SER A 72 -2.58 -6.99 6.80
N ARG A 73 -1.36 -7.10 6.25
CA ARG A 73 -0.33 -6.03 6.30
C ARG A 73 0.33 -5.79 4.95
N ARG A 74 -0.37 -5.11 4.03
CA ARG A 74 0.20 -4.71 2.73
C ARG A 74 0.23 -3.19 2.63
N PHE A 75 1.43 -2.65 2.47
CA PHE A 75 1.68 -1.23 2.24
C PHE A 75 2.00 -0.98 0.77
N ARG A 76 1.64 0.20 0.29
CA ARG A 76 1.77 0.61 -1.10
C ARG A 76 2.30 2.03 -1.17
N ALA A 77 3.34 2.24 -1.96
CA ALA A 77 3.79 3.56 -2.39
C ALA A 77 3.50 3.74 -3.87
N ASP A 78 2.93 4.88 -4.22
CA ASP A 78 2.73 5.32 -5.58
C ASP A 78 3.58 6.57 -5.81
N ILE A 79 4.48 6.51 -6.78
CA ILE A 79 5.39 7.60 -7.12
C ILE A 79 4.98 8.09 -8.51
N GLU A 80 4.80 9.40 -8.63
CA GLU A 80 4.34 10.06 -9.85
C GLU A 80 5.38 11.09 -10.32
N ASP A 81 5.70 11.07 -11.60
CA ASP A 81 6.55 12.06 -12.28
C ASP A 81 5.72 13.33 -12.61
N THR A 82 6.39 14.46 -12.77
CA THR A 82 5.88 15.72 -13.35
C THR A 82 5.11 15.55 -14.66
N ARG A 83 5.35 14.48 -15.40
CA ARG A 83 4.63 14.13 -16.65
C ARG A 83 3.36 13.31 -16.43
N GLY A 84 3.04 12.95 -15.18
CA GLY A 84 1.90 12.10 -14.81
C GLY A 84 2.13 10.60 -14.98
N GLU A 85 3.35 10.16 -15.31
CA GLU A 85 3.69 8.73 -15.29
C GLU A 85 3.78 8.25 -13.83
N ARG A 86 3.26 7.06 -13.55
CA ARG A 86 3.20 6.52 -12.18
C ARG A 86 3.76 5.12 -12.09
N VAL A 87 4.63 4.92 -11.10
CA VAL A 87 5.13 3.61 -10.69
C VAL A 87 4.59 3.25 -9.30
N THR A 88 4.34 1.96 -9.07
CA THR A 88 3.79 1.46 -7.80
C THR A 88 4.74 0.45 -7.17
N ILE A 89 5.01 0.65 -5.88
CA ILE A 89 5.83 -0.21 -5.04
C ILE A 89 4.94 -0.85 -3.97
N TYR A 90 5.14 -2.13 -3.68
CA TYR A 90 4.43 -2.86 -2.63
C TYR A 90 5.40 -3.41 -1.58
N SER A 91 4.98 -3.47 -0.31
CA SER A 91 5.74 -4.09 0.78
C SER A 91 5.67 -5.61 0.80
N THR A 92 5.21 -6.25 -0.28
CA THR A 92 4.98 -7.69 -0.34
C THR A 92 5.49 -8.25 -1.67
N THR A 93 5.98 -9.49 -1.66
CA THR A 93 6.48 -10.19 -2.85
C THR A 93 5.82 -11.55 -3.04
N TRP A 94 5.39 -11.84 -4.26
CA TRP A 94 4.81 -13.14 -4.62
C TRP A 94 5.90 -14.21 -4.76
N HIS A 95 5.78 -15.30 -4.01
CA HIS A 95 6.61 -16.49 -4.18
C HIS A 95 5.88 -17.58 -4.99
N THR A 96 4.63 -17.89 -4.63
CA THR A 96 3.78 -18.90 -5.30
C THR A 96 2.30 -18.50 -5.28
N VAL A 97 1.43 -19.29 -5.93
CA VAL A 97 -0.02 -19.03 -6.02
C VAL A 97 -0.67 -18.83 -4.66
N ALA A 98 -0.14 -19.45 -3.60
CA ALA A 98 -0.63 -19.35 -2.23
C ALA A 98 0.33 -18.66 -1.25
N LEU A 99 1.60 -18.41 -1.65
CA LEU A 99 2.62 -17.86 -0.75
C LEU A 99 3.11 -16.50 -1.24
N MET A 100 2.88 -15.50 -0.40
CA MET A 100 3.35 -14.13 -0.59
C MET A 100 3.92 -13.65 0.73
N SER A 101 5.18 -13.19 0.73
CA SER A 101 5.88 -12.78 1.97
C SER A 101 5.84 -11.26 2.15
N PRO A 102 5.63 -10.76 3.38
CA PRO A 102 5.98 -9.39 3.75
C PRO A 102 7.47 -9.12 3.55
N GLN A 103 7.81 -7.93 3.08
CA GLN A 103 9.16 -7.37 2.95
C GLN A 103 9.22 -6.01 3.65
N ASP A 104 8.63 -5.94 4.84
CA ASP A 104 8.36 -4.70 5.56
C ASP A 104 9.63 -3.90 5.86
N ASN A 105 10.71 -4.55 6.31
CA ASN A 105 11.99 -3.89 6.61
C ASN A 105 12.66 -3.29 5.38
N GLY A 106 12.77 -4.05 4.28
CA GLY A 106 13.36 -3.58 3.02
C GLY A 106 12.55 -2.46 2.39
N TYR A 107 11.22 -2.59 2.40
CA TYR A 107 10.31 -1.55 1.94
C TYR A 107 10.45 -0.26 2.77
N ARG A 108 10.46 -0.36 4.11
CA ARG A 108 10.68 0.79 5.00
C ARG A 108 12.02 1.46 4.71
N ALA A 109 13.10 0.69 4.66
CA ALA A 109 14.44 1.22 4.43
C ALA A 109 14.49 2.01 3.11
N PHE A 110 13.94 1.44 2.04
CA PHE A 110 13.88 2.09 0.74
C PHE A 110 13.06 3.38 0.73
N ILE A 111 11.86 3.35 1.32
CA ILE A 111 11.01 4.53 1.36
C ILE A 111 11.64 5.64 2.21
N VAL A 112 12.28 5.30 3.34
CA VAL A 112 13.00 6.28 4.18
C VAL A 112 14.15 6.91 3.40
N GLU A 113 14.97 6.11 2.73
CA GLU A 113 16.13 6.61 1.98
C GLU A 113 15.71 7.48 0.79
N LEU A 114 14.65 7.10 0.06
CA LEU A 114 14.08 7.93 -1.00
C LEU A 114 13.65 9.31 -0.48
N HIS A 115 12.95 9.36 0.67
CA HIS A 115 12.52 10.64 1.25
C HIS A 115 13.71 11.46 1.74
N ARG A 116 14.75 10.82 2.31
CA ARG A 116 15.98 11.49 2.72
C ARG A 116 16.67 12.17 1.55
N ARG A 117 16.81 11.47 0.41
CA ARG A 117 17.43 12.03 -0.81
C ARG A 117 16.59 13.16 -1.43
N LEU A 118 15.27 13.01 -1.45
CA LEU A 118 14.37 14.06 -1.93
C LEU A 118 14.44 15.33 -1.07
N ALA A 119 14.49 15.18 0.24
CA ALA A 119 14.66 16.31 1.16
C ALA A 119 16.02 16.99 0.96
N ALA A 120 17.10 16.21 0.83
CA ALA A 120 18.44 16.73 0.57
C ALA A 120 18.54 17.48 -0.77
N ALA A 121 17.78 17.05 -1.78
CA ALA A 121 17.70 17.72 -3.08
C ALA A 121 16.75 18.94 -3.10
N GLY A 122 16.08 19.28 -1.99
CA GLY A 122 15.12 20.38 -1.94
C GLY A 122 13.87 20.14 -2.79
N SER A 123 13.44 18.89 -2.93
CA SER A 123 12.29 18.52 -3.76
C SER A 123 10.98 19.17 -3.29
N ASN A 124 10.16 19.62 -4.24
CA ASN A 124 8.82 20.14 -4.00
C ASN A 124 7.72 19.06 -4.19
N ALA A 125 8.09 17.78 -4.10
CA ALA A 125 7.16 16.67 -4.28
C ALA A 125 5.98 16.75 -3.29
N VAL A 126 4.76 16.54 -3.79
CA VAL A 126 3.56 16.49 -2.96
C VAL A 126 3.46 15.13 -2.27
N LEU A 127 3.56 15.14 -0.94
CA LEU A 127 3.56 13.95 -0.11
C LEU A 127 2.17 13.69 0.49
N ILE A 128 1.55 12.57 0.12
CA ILE A 128 0.15 12.26 0.46
C ILE A 128 0.04 10.89 1.15
N VAL A 129 -0.74 10.80 2.22
CA VAL A 129 -1.16 9.54 2.84
C VAL A 129 -2.56 9.19 2.40
N GLY A 130 -2.85 7.89 2.30
CA GLY A 130 -4.18 7.34 2.15
C GLY A 130 -4.60 7.10 0.71
N ILE A 131 -5.90 6.93 0.52
CA ILE A 131 -6.48 6.70 -0.81
C ILE A 131 -6.88 8.03 -1.47
N ASN A 132 -7.26 7.98 -2.74
CA ASN A 132 -7.76 9.17 -3.45
C ASN A 132 -8.97 9.76 -2.67
N PRO A 133 -9.00 11.09 -2.39
CA PRO A 133 -10.09 11.75 -1.67
C PRO A 133 -11.49 11.43 -2.23
N THR A 134 -11.65 11.39 -3.55
CA THR A 134 -12.94 11.06 -4.18
C THR A 134 -13.37 9.63 -3.88
N ILE A 135 -12.43 8.68 -3.91
CA ILE A 135 -12.70 7.28 -3.57
C ILE A 135 -12.99 7.16 -2.06
N TYR A 136 -12.30 7.93 -1.21
CA TYR A 136 -12.55 7.97 0.23
C TYR A 136 -13.96 8.47 0.55
N LEU A 137 -14.37 9.58 -0.07
CA LEU A 137 -15.72 10.14 0.10
C LEU A 137 -16.80 9.21 -0.45
N GLY A 138 -16.57 8.60 -1.62
CA GLY A 138 -17.47 7.58 -2.17
C GLY A 138 -17.62 6.38 -1.23
N GLY A 139 -16.51 5.89 -0.67
CA GLY A 139 -16.53 4.84 0.34
C GLY A 139 -17.29 5.24 1.61
N LEU A 140 -17.07 6.46 2.10
CA LEU A 140 -17.79 7.01 3.25
C LEU A 140 -19.29 7.09 3.00
N PHE A 141 -19.69 7.52 1.81
CA PHE A 141 -21.09 7.59 1.39
C PHE A 141 -21.75 6.21 1.39
N VAL A 142 -21.09 5.20 0.81
CA VAL A 142 -21.60 3.82 0.81
C VAL A 142 -21.72 3.27 2.23
N VAL A 143 -20.73 3.50 3.09
CA VAL A 143 -20.77 3.08 4.50
C VAL A 143 -21.92 3.77 5.24
N ALA A 144 -22.14 5.06 5.01
CA ALA A 144 -23.26 5.80 5.59
C ALA A 144 -24.61 5.23 5.13
N LEU A 145 -24.77 4.92 3.84
CA LEU A 145 -25.99 4.33 3.29
C LEU A 145 -26.28 2.96 3.90
N VAL A 146 -25.26 2.10 4.01
CA VAL A 146 -25.38 0.80 4.68
C VAL A 146 -25.74 0.99 6.16
N GLY A 147 -25.13 1.95 6.84
CA GLY A 147 -25.45 2.28 8.24
C GLY A 147 -26.91 2.71 8.42
N VAL A 148 -27.44 3.53 7.52
CA VAL A 148 -28.85 3.94 7.51
C VAL A 148 -29.77 2.73 7.28
N ALA A 149 -29.45 1.87 6.31
CA ALA A 149 -30.23 0.65 6.04
C ALA A 149 -30.23 -0.30 7.25
N MET A 150 -29.06 -0.51 7.87
CA MET A 150 -28.93 -1.33 9.07
C MET A 150 -29.71 -0.76 10.25
N LEU A 151 -29.70 0.56 10.44
CA LEU A 151 -30.49 1.22 11.48
C LEU A 151 -31.99 1.02 11.25
N GLY A 152 -32.46 1.15 10.01
CA GLY A 152 -33.86 0.88 9.66
C GLY A 152 -34.26 -0.56 9.94
N LEU A 153 -33.41 -1.54 9.58
CA LEU A 153 -33.64 -2.96 9.88
C LEU A 153 -33.62 -3.23 11.39
N LEU A 154 -32.75 -2.57 12.15
CA LEU A 154 -32.68 -2.70 13.60
C LEU A 154 -33.97 -2.17 14.25
N ILE A 155 -34.43 -0.98 13.85
CA ILE A 155 -35.69 -0.41 14.34
C ILE A 155 -36.85 -1.37 14.02
N ARG A 156 -36.92 -1.89 12.79
CA ARG A 156 -37.93 -2.88 12.41
C ARG A 156 -37.88 -4.11 13.31
N ALA A 157 -36.71 -4.70 13.52
CA ALA A 157 -36.56 -5.90 14.35
C ALA A 157 -37.00 -5.67 15.79
N LEU A 158 -36.72 -4.49 16.35
CA LEU A 158 -37.17 -4.11 17.69
C LEU A 158 -38.69 -3.96 17.76
N VAL A 159 -39.30 -3.33 16.76
CA VAL A 159 -40.77 -3.14 16.68
C VAL A 159 -41.50 -4.47 16.49
N THR A 160 -40.94 -5.41 15.73
CA THR A 160 -41.54 -6.73 15.51
C THR A 160 -41.23 -7.75 16.62
N GLY A 161 -40.45 -7.38 17.64
CA GLY A 161 -40.06 -8.26 18.74
C GLY A 161 -39.01 -9.31 18.35
N GLU A 162 -38.34 -9.16 17.20
CA GLU A 162 -37.30 -10.06 16.70
C GLU A 162 -35.93 -9.77 17.37
N PHE A 163 -35.83 -10.00 18.68
CA PHE A 163 -34.61 -9.71 19.44
C PHE A 163 -33.37 -10.47 18.94
N GLY A 164 -33.54 -11.68 18.39
CA GLY A 164 -32.44 -12.43 17.77
C GLY A 164 -31.88 -11.72 16.53
N GLY A 165 -32.75 -11.19 15.67
CA GLY A 165 -32.35 -10.41 14.50
C GLY A 165 -31.68 -9.09 14.90
N ALA A 166 -32.21 -8.41 15.92
CA ALA A 166 -31.61 -7.19 16.46
C ALA A 166 -30.19 -7.44 17.00
N LEU A 167 -29.99 -8.49 17.79
CA LEU A 167 -28.66 -8.88 18.29
C LEU A 167 -27.69 -9.21 17.17
N PHE A 168 -28.15 -9.95 16.15
CA PHE A 168 -27.34 -10.25 14.97
C PHE A 168 -26.89 -8.97 14.25
N LEU A 169 -27.80 -8.03 14.02
CA LEU A 169 -27.49 -6.75 13.36
C LEU A 169 -26.50 -5.92 14.18
N LEU A 170 -26.64 -5.88 15.50
CA LEU A 170 -25.68 -5.19 16.39
C LEU A 170 -24.29 -5.82 16.32
N GLY A 171 -24.20 -7.15 16.40
CA GLY A 171 -22.93 -7.87 16.30
C GLY A 171 -22.26 -7.64 14.93
N PHE A 172 -23.05 -7.72 13.86
CA PHE A 172 -22.56 -7.44 12.51
C PHE A 172 -22.10 -5.99 12.35
N ALA A 173 -22.85 -5.02 12.87
CA ALA A 173 -22.47 -3.60 12.84
C ALA A 173 -21.15 -3.35 13.56
N ALA A 174 -20.95 -3.96 14.73
CA ALA A 174 -19.72 -3.84 15.50
C ALA A 174 -18.52 -4.41 14.74
N LEU A 175 -18.65 -5.63 14.19
CA LEU A 175 -17.58 -6.27 13.41
C LEU A 175 -17.25 -5.49 12.14
N PHE A 176 -18.28 -5.07 11.39
CA PHE A 176 -18.14 -4.27 10.18
C PHE A 176 -17.49 -2.92 10.47
N GLY A 177 -17.95 -2.23 11.52
CA GLY A 177 -17.41 -0.95 11.96
C GLY A 177 -15.94 -1.05 12.37
N TRP A 178 -15.55 -2.13 13.06
CA TRP A 178 -14.14 -2.37 13.41
C TRP A 178 -13.27 -2.63 12.17
N GLN A 179 -13.74 -3.47 11.25
CA GLN A 179 -12.99 -3.85 10.05
C GLN A 179 -12.83 -2.67 9.08
N ILE A 180 -13.94 -2.00 8.73
CA ILE A 180 -13.93 -0.85 7.82
C ILE A 180 -13.33 0.39 8.50
N GLY A 181 -13.66 0.63 9.76
CA GLY A 181 -13.18 1.79 10.50
C GLY A 181 -11.65 1.82 10.60
N ASN A 182 -11.01 0.67 10.85
CA ASN A 182 -9.55 0.58 10.84
C ASN A 182 -8.94 0.89 9.47
N PHE A 183 -9.54 0.37 8.40
CA PHE A 183 -9.10 0.65 7.03
C PHE A 183 -9.24 2.13 6.69
N MET A 184 -10.41 2.72 6.97
CA MET A 184 -10.70 4.13 6.68
C MET A 184 -9.85 5.09 7.52
N ARG A 185 -9.62 4.78 8.80
CA ARG A 185 -8.78 5.59 9.69
C ARG A 185 -7.34 5.66 9.18
N ARG A 186 -6.75 4.52 8.82
CA ARG A 186 -5.36 4.44 8.31
C ARG A 186 -5.20 5.02 6.90
N ASN A 187 -6.28 5.05 6.12
CA ASN A 187 -6.26 5.55 4.73
C ASN A 187 -6.90 6.93 4.58
N ARG A 188 -7.11 7.67 5.67
CA ARG A 188 -7.65 9.03 5.59
C ARG A 188 -6.68 9.90 4.76
N PRO A 189 -7.16 10.53 3.66
CA PRO A 189 -6.32 11.38 2.83
C PRO A 189 -5.76 12.56 3.64
N ARG A 190 -4.43 12.69 3.69
CA ARG A 190 -3.76 13.82 4.35
C ARG A 190 -2.39 14.08 3.75
N GLY A 191 -1.89 15.31 3.83
CA GLY A 191 -0.49 15.63 3.53
C GLY A 191 0.45 15.12 4.64
N TYR A 192 1.71 14.90 4.29
CA TYR A 192 2.80 14.73 5.26
C TYR A 192 4.06 15.45 4.78
N THR A 193 5.11 15.50 5.60
CA THR A 193 6.39 16.15 5.25
C THR A 193 7.55 15.14 5.33
N PHE A 194 8.70 15.49 4.76
CA PHE A 194 9.87 14.60 4.77
C PHE A 194 10.37 14.28 6.19
N GLU A 195 10.18 15.18 7.14
CA GLU A 195 10.57 15.02 8.56
C GLU A 195 9.59 14.14 9.35
N ALA A 196 8.34 14.05 8.89
CA ALA A 196 7.24 13.41 9.62
C ALA A 196 6.62 12.28 8.79
N LEU A 197 7.41 11.23 8.54
CA LEU A 197 6.93 10.04 7.83
C LEU A 197 5.77 9.36 8.58
N PRO A 198 4.70 8.97 7.86
CA PRO A 198 3.46 8.49 8.46
C PRO A 198 3.58 7.03 8.94
N LYS A 199 3.74 6.85 10.25
CA LYS A 199 3.87 5.52 10.91
C LYS A 199 2.68 4.57 10.72
N GLU A 200 1.55 5.07 10.25
CA GLU A 200 0.31 4.29 10.06
C GLU A 200 0.28 3.52 8.74
N VAL A 201 1.08 3.98 7.77
CA VAL A 201 1.17 3.43 6.40
C VAL A 201 2.61 3.10 5.99
N LEU A 202 3.54 3.19 6.94
CA LEU A 202 4.83 2.52 6.90
C LEU A 202 4.87 1.45 8.00
N PRO A 203 5.39 0.26 7.72
CA PRO A 203 5.62 -0.75 8.75
C PRO A 203 6.65 -0.30 9.80
#